data_AF-A0A246GFS0-F1
#
_entry.id   AF-A0A246GFS0-F1
#
_cell.length_a   1.000
_cell.length_b   1.000
_cell.length_c   1.000
_cell.angle_alpha   90.00
_cell.angle_beta   90.00
_cell.angle_gamma   90.00
#
_symmetry.space_group_name_H-M   'P 1'
#
loop_
_entity.id
_entity.type
_entity.pdbx_description
1 polymer ?
#
loop_
_entity_poly.entity_id
_entity_poly.type
_entity_poly.pdbx_seq_one_letter_code
_entity_poly.pdbx_strand_id
1 'polypeptide(L)'
;MKFYYYLIFRIYNYYRKDYGESEGLSLYSTTLVSTLLIYLLAYVAFAYFDFYFIRILDKIVTGKPSVIILMVIIGVLNYFLFVKNKKYLNYNFKADKKGGYAIIGFIVLLAMSFVFIANKNRDKIFKEREKAIIESNQ
;
A
#
# COMPACT_ATOMS: atom_id res chain seq x y z
N MET A 1 -11.45 -11.79 2.42
CA MET A 1 -10.26 -12.50 1.88
C MET A 1 -10.29 -12.73 0.36
N LYS A 2 -11.44 -13.04 -0.27
CA LYS A 2 -11.49 -13.32 -1.73
C LYS A 2 -10.92 -12.19 -2.61
N PHE A 3 -11.16 -10.93 -2.25
CA PHE A 3 -10.66 -9.78 -3.04
C PHE A 3 -9.12 -9.70 -3.03
N TYR A 4 -8.49 -9.87 -1.88
CA TYR A 4 -7.04 -9.83 -1.78
C TYR A 4 -6.38 -11.04 -2.48
N TYR A 5 -6.94 -12.24 -2.31
CA TYR A 5 -6.49 -13.40 -3.08
C TYR A 5 -6.70 -13.24 -4.59
N TYR A 6 -7.77 -12.56 -5.00
CA TYR A 6 -8.00 -12.25 -6.41
C TYR A 6 -6.96 -11.27 -6.96
N LEU A 7 -6.59 -10.24 -6.18
CA LEU A 7 -5.48 -9.34 -6.51
C LEU A 7 -4.16 -10.10 -6.65
N ILE A 8 -3.81 -10.94 -5.67
CA ILE A 8 -2.60 -11.78 -5.74
C ILE A 8 -2.64 -12.70 -6.96
N PHE A 9 -3.77 -13.36 -7.21
CA PHE A 9 -3.97 -14.21 -8.38
C PHE A 9 -3.68 -13.45 -9.67
N ARG A 10 -4.19 -12.22 -9.81
CA ARG A 10 -3.97 -11.39 -11.00
C ARG A 10 -2.51 -11.04 -11.20
N ILE A 11 -1.85 -10.57 -10.15
CA ILE A 11 -0.44 -10.20 -10.20
C ILE A 11 0.41 -11.42 -10.56
N TYR A 12 0.17 -12.55 -9.89
CA TYR A 12 0.88 -13.79 -10.18
C TYR A 12 0.66 -14.26 -11.61
N ASN A 13 -0.58 -14.24 -12.08
CA ASN A 13 -0.92 -14.72 -13.42
C ASN A 13 -0.34 -13.81 -14.51
N TYR A 14 -0.27 -12.49 -14.27
CA TYR A 14 0.40 -11.53 -15.15
C TYR A 14 1.89 -11.85 -15.30
N TYR A 15 2.61 -12.00 -14.18
CA TYR A 15 4.05 -12.33 -14.22
C TYR A 15 4.33 -13.72 -14.78
N ARG A 16 3.48 -14.71 -14.45
CA ARG A 16 3.68 -16.09 -14.89
C ARG A 16 3.30 -16.33 -16.35
N LYS A 17 2.20 -15.75 -16.82
CA LYS A 17 1.67 -16.00 -18.17
C LYS A 17 2.06 -14.94 -19.18
N ASP A 18 1.97 -13.66 -18.81
CA ASP A 18 2.18 -12.57 -19.77
C ASP A 18 3.69 -12.23 -19.88
N TYR A 19 4.43 -12.30 -18.77
CA TYR A 19 5.89 -12.10 -18.75
C TYR A 19 6.71 -13.39 -18.89
N GLY A 20 6.09 -14.55 -18.68
CA GLY A 20 6.78 -15.84 -18.77
C GLY A 20 7.82 -16.09 -17.68
N GLU A 21 7.74 -15.40 -16.53
CA GLU A 21 8.67 -15.59 -15.42
C GLU A 21 8.62 -17.03 -14.87
N SER A 22 9.75 -17.53 -14.38
CA SER A 22 9.78 -18.81 -13.64
C SER A 22 8.89 -18.73 -12.39
N GLU A 23 8.41 -19.87 -11.90
CA GLU A 23 7.47 -19.88 -10.77
C GLU A 23 8.02 -19.15 -9.52
N GLY A 24 9.29 -19.34 -9.20
CA GLY A 24 9.96 -18.65 -8.09
C GLY A 24 9.99 -17.14 -8.28
N LEU A 25 10.32 -16.67 -9.49
CA LEU A 25 10.31 -15.25 -9.84
C LEU A 25 8.90 -14.67 -9.78
N SER A 26 7.90 -15.37 -10.33
CA SER A 26 6.50 -14.92 -10.27
C SER A 26 6.01 -14.76 -8.83
N LEU A 27 6.38 -15.66 -7.91
CA LEU A 27 6.04 -15.54 -6.49
C LEU A 27 6.74 -14.34 -5.84
N TYR A 28 8.01 -14.11 -6.17
CA TYR A 28 8.77 -12.97 -5.69
C TYR A 28 8.17 -11.64 -6.18
N SER A 29 7.97 -11.49 -7.49
CA SER A 29 7.33 -10.32 -8.12
C SER A 29 5.93 -10.08 -7.54
N THR A 30 5.14 -11.15 -7.35
CA THR A 30 3.82 -11.06 -6.70
C THR A 30 3.91 -10.53 -5.28
N THR A 31 4.87 -11.02 -4.50
CA THR A 31 5.09 -10.56 -3.13
C THR A 31 5.44 -9.09 -3.11
N LEU A 32 6.38 -8.64 -3.95
CA LEU A 32 6.80 -7.24 -4.00
C LEU A 32 5.65 -6.30 -4.34
N VAL A 33 4.94 -6.57 -5.45
CA VAL A 33 3.86 -5.70 -5.91
C VAL A 33 2.71 -5.67 -4.91
N SER A 34 2.30 -6.83 -4.39
CA SER A 34 1.20 -6.88 -3.41
C SER A 34 1.59 -6.25 -2.06
N THR A 35 2.85 -6.34 -1.67
CA THR A 35 3.39 -5.67 -0.46
C THR A 35 3.37 -4.16 -0.63
N LEU A 36 3.79 -3.65 -1.80
CA LEU A 36 3.73 -2.22 -2.10
C LEU A 36 2.29 -1.69 -1.99
N LEU A 37 1.32 -2.42 -2.54
CA LEU A 37 -0.10 -2.05 -2.46
C LEU A 37 -0.64 -2.08 -1.02
N ILE A 38 -0.30 -3.11 -0.23
CA ILE A 38 -0.68 -3.15 1.19
C ILE A 38 -0.06 -1.97 1.94
N TYR A 39 1.25 -1.73 1.74
CA TYR A 39 1.96 -0.64 2.39
C TYR A 39 1.33 0.71 2.06
N LEU A 40 1.06 0.98 0.77
CA LEU A 40 0.43 2.23 0.35
C LEU A 40 -0.97 2.40 0.95
N LEU A 41 -1.78 1.34 0.96
CA LEU A 41 -3.10 1.35 1.56
C LEU A 41 -3.03 1.65 3.07
N ALA A 42 -2.15 0.96 3.80
CA ALA A 42 -1.95 1.16 5.22
C ALA A 42 -1.44 2.58 5.51
N TYR A 43 -0.46 3.06 4.74
CA TYR A 43 0.09 4.40 4.89
C TYR A 43 -0.98 5.47 4.69
N VAL A 44 -1.80 5.37 3.63
CA VAL A 44 -2.90 6.31 3.39
C VAL A 44 -3.88 6.27 4.56
N ALA A 45 -4.29 5.08 5.01
CA ALA A 45 -5.19 4.95 6.16
C ALA A 45 -4.62 5.60 7.42
N PHE A 46 -3.34 5.36 7.72
CA PHE A 46 -2.66 6.02 8.84
C PHE A 46 -2.53 7.53 8.64
N ALA A 47 -2.30 8.03 7.43
CA ALA A 47 -2.22 9.47 7.16
C ALA A 47 -3.56 10.18 7.41
N TYR A 48 -4.68 9.53 7.07
CA TYR A 48 -6.01 10.03 7.45
C TYR A 48 -6.21 9.98 8.96
N PHE A 49 -5.83 8.89 9.61
CA PHE A 49 -5.93 8.78 11.08
C PHE A 49 -5.10 9.86 11.79
N ASP A 50 -3.89 10.10 11.30
CA ASP A 50 -2.95 11.10 11.82
C ASP A 50 -3.49 12.52 11.71
N PHE A 51 -4.12 12.83 10.58
CA PHE A 51 -4.70 14.15 10.34
C PHE A 51 -5.86 14.48 11.30
N TYR A 52 -6.74 13.49 11.56
CA TYR A 52 -7.98 13.69 12.30
C TYR A 52 -7.91 13.36 13.81
N PHE A 53 -7.02 12.47 14.24
CA PHE A 53 -6.99 11.96 15.61
C PHE A 53 -5.68 12.30 16.35
N ILE A 54 -4.62 11.52 16.10
CA ILE A 54 -3.36 11.60 16.85
C ILE A 54 -2.19 11.41 15.88
N ARG A 55 -1.13 12.22 16.05
CA ARG A 55 0.15 12.18 15.33
C ARG A 55 0.95 10.88 15.57
N ILE A 56 0.40 9.73 15.19
CA ILE A 56 1.00 8.40 15.35
C ILE A 56 2.11 8.16 14.32
N LEU A 57 1.97 8.72 13.11
CA LEU A 57 2.93 8.54 12.03
C LEU A 57 4.27 9.18 12.38
N ASP A 58 4.28 10.32 13.06
CA ASP A 58 5.51 10.98 13.50
C ASP A 58 6.35 10.10 14.45
N LYS A 59 5.70 9.21 15.21
CA LYS A 59 6.36 8.28 16.14
C LYS A 59 6.83 7.00 15.45
N ILE A 60 6.08 6.52 14.46
CA ILE A 60 6.35 5.26 13.76
C ILE A 60 7.31 5.47 12.59
N VAL A 61 7.17 6.58 11.88
CA VAL A 61 7.93 6.95 10.68
C VAL A 61 8.93 8.04 11.05
N THR A 62 9.98 7.64 11.77
CA THR A 62 11.05 8.54 12.21
C THR A 62 12.10 8.83 11.14
N GLY A 63 12.05 8.13 9.99
CA GLY A 63 12.93 8.39 8.85
C GLY A 63 12.88 7.31 7.76
N LYS A 64 13.74 7.43 6.74
CA LYS A 64 13.83 6.45 5.65
C LYS A 64 14.07 5.00 6.11
N PRO A 65 14.92 4.73 7.13
CA PRO A 65 15.16 3.36 7.58
C PRO A 65 13.91 2.69 8.17
N SER A 66 13.08 3.41 8.92
CA SER A 66 11.88 2.82 9.51
C SER A 66 10.85 2.43 8.45
N VAL A 67 10.74 3.21 7.37
CA VAL A 67 9.92 2.86 6.20
C VAL A 67 10.38 1.54 5.58
N ILE A 68 11.68 1.38 5.36
CA ILE A 68 12.25 0.15 4.76
C ILE A 68 11.96 -1.05 5.67
N ILE A 69 12.20 -0.91 6.98
CA ILE A 69 11.94 -1.98 7.95
C ILE A 69 10.47 -2.38 7.94
N LEU A 70 9.54 -1.40 7.94
CA LEU A 70 8.10 -1.67 7.86
C LEU A 70 7.72 -2.40 6.57
N MET A 71 8.26 -1.97 5.41
CA MET A 71 8.01 -2.65 4.14
C MET A 71 8.54 -4.09 4.14
N VAL A 72 9.71 -4.34 4.74
CA VAL A 72 10.26 -5.69 4.89
C VAL A 72 9.37 -6.54 5.78
N ILE A 73 8.93 -6.02 6.93
CA ILE A 73 8.03 -6.74 7.86
C ILE A 73 6.72 -7.10 7.15
N ILE A 74 6.08 -6.12 6.48
CA ILE A 74 4.84 -6.35 5.73
C ILE A 74 5.08 -7.37 4.61
N GLY A 75 6.21 -7.28 3.91
CA GLY A 75 6.54 -8.19 2.82
C GLY A 75 6.74 -9.63 3.28
N VAL A 76 7.45 -9.82 4.38
CA VAL A 76 7.64 -11.13 5.01
C VAL A 76 6.28 -11.70 5.44
N LEU A 77 5.47 -10.93 6.17
CA LEU A 77 4.14 -11.37 6.60
C LEU A 77 3.26 -11.71 5.40
N ASN A 78 3.25 -10.86 4.38
CA ASN A 78 2.48 -11.07 3.17
C ASN A 78 2.88 -12.36 2.45
N TYR A 79 4.19 -12.58 2.29
CA TYR A 79 4.71 -13.78 1.68
C TYR A 79 4.25 -15.04 2.41
N PHE A 80 4.47 -15.12 3.72
CA PHE A 80 4.16 -16.33 4.49
C PHE A 80 2.67 -16.58 4.64
N LEU A 81 1.87 -15.53 4.83
CA LEU A 81 0.44 -15.67 5.09
C LEU A 81 -0.37 -15.89 3.81
N PHE A 82 -0.02 -15.23 2.70
CA PHE A 82 -0.89 -15.18 1.53
C PHE A 82 -0.26 -15.72 0.24
N VAL A 83 1.02 -15.44 -0.03
CA VAL A 83 1.65 -15.76 -1.33
C VAL A 83 2.22 -17.17 -1.37
N LYS A 84 3.05 -17.56 -0.39
CA LYS A 84 3.81 -18.82 -0.37
C LYS A 84 2.95 -20.07 -0.60
N ASN A 85 1.80 -20.12 0.07
CA ASN A 85 0.92 -21.30 0.06
C ASN A 85 0.05 -21.41 -1.20
N LYS A 86 0.11 -20.42 -2.12
CA LYS A 86 -0.63 -20.40 -3.38
C LYS A 86 -2.14 -20.66 -3.27
N LYS A 87 -2.73 -20.43 -2.09
CA LYS A 87 -4.17 -20.67 -1.82
C LYS A 87 -5.06 -19.92 -2.82
N TYR A 88 -4.58 -18.77 -3.32
CA TYR A 88 -5.26 -17.96 -4.32
C TYR A 88 -5.50 -18.69 -5.67
N LEU A 89 -4.70 -19.70 -6.02
CA LEU A 89 -4.89 -20.49 -7.25
C LEU A 89 -6.09 -21.45 -7.13
N ASN A 90 -6.47 -21.84 -5.91
CA ASN A 90 -7.53 -22.83 -5.68
C ASN A 90 -8.94 -22.24 -5.73
N TYR A 91 -9.08 -20.93 -5.87
CA TYR A 91 -10.38 -20.25 -5.88
C TYR A 91 -11.06 -20.20 -7.27
N ASN A 92 -10.51 -20.89 -8.28
CA ASN A 92 -11.03 -20.91 -9.65
C ASN A 92 -11.30 -19.50 -10.23
N PHE A 93 -10.46 -18.53 -9.85
CA PHE A 93 -10.58 -17.18 -10.36
C PHE A 93 -10.35 -17.15 -11.87
N LYS A 94 -11.14 -16.33 -12.56
CA LYS A 94 -10.97 -16.05 -13.99
C LYS A 94 -10.35 -14.66 -14.16
N ALA A 95 -9.43 -14.56 -15.11
CA ALA A 95 -8.84 -13.28 -15.48
C ALA A 95 -9.79 -12.52 -16.45
N ASP A 96 -10.90 -11.99 -15.94
CA ASP A 96 -11.88 -11.20 -16.70
C ASP A 96 -11.50 -9.72 -16.92
N LYS A 97 -12.17 -8.98 -17.81
CA LYS A 97 -11.85 -7.55 -17.99
C LYS A 97 -12.36 -6.67 -16.84
N LYS A 98 -13.52 -7.01 -16.27
CA LYS A 98 -14.19 -6.20 -15.23
C LYS A 98 -13.36 -6.13 -13.95
N GLY A 99 -12.85 -7.25 -13.46
CA GLY A 99 -12.01 -7.26 -12.26
C GLY A 99 -10.65 -6.60 -12.47
N GLY A 100 -10.11 -6.61 -13.70
CA GLY A 100 -8.93 -5.81 -14.04
C GLY A 100 -9.21 -4.31 -13.90
N TYR A 101 -10.30 -3.82 -14.49
CA TYR A 101 -10.71 -2.41 -14.34
C TYR A 101 -11.01 -2.03 -12.88
N ALA A 102 -11.58 -2.94 -12.09
CA ALA A 102 -11.82 -2.70 -10.67
C ALA A 102 -10.51 -2.50 -9.89
N ILE A 103 -9.47 -3.30 -10.17
CA ILE A 103 -8.15 -3.14 -9.54
C ILE A 103 -7.51 -1.81 -9.96
N ILE A 104 -7.54 -1.47 -11.25
CA ILE A 104 -6.99 -0.21 -11.75
C ILE A 104 -7.72 0.98 -11.11
N GLY A 105 -9.06 0.95 -11.09
CA GLY A 105 -9.87 1.98 -10.45
C GLY A 105 -9.54 2.14 -8.96
N PHE A 106 -9.33 1.03 -8.25
CA PHE A 106 -8.89 1.06 -6.86
C PHE A 106 -7.51 1.71 -6.69
N ILE A 107 -6.53 1.38 -7.55
CA ILE A 107 -5.19 1.98 -7.50
C ILE A 107 -5.26 3.49 -7.77
N VAL A 108 -6.06 3.90 -8.75
CA VAL A 108 -6.26 5.33 -9.08
C VAL A 108 -6.91 6.07 -7.90
N LEU A 109 -7.95 5.49 -7.30
CA LEU A 109 -8.58 6.05 -6.09
C LEU A 109 -7.58 6.17 -4.94
N LEU A 110 -6.78 5.14 -4.70
CA LEU A 110 -5.77 5.14 -3.65
C LEU A 110 -4.70 6.22 -3.87
N ALA A 111 -4.24 6.39 -5.12
CA ALA A 111 -3.31 7.44 -5.49
C ALA A 111 -3.90 8.85 -5.29
N MET A 112 -5.15 9.07 -5.70
CA MET A 112 -5.84 10.34 -5.47
C MET A 112 -6.03 10.63 -3.98
N SER A 113 -6.42 9.63 -3.18
CA SER A 113 -6.53 9.75 -1.72
C SER A 113 -5.20 10.11 -1.06
N PHE A 114 -4.10 9.48 -1.51
CA PHE A 114 -2.75 9.81 -1.04
C PHE A 114 -2.39 11.27 -1.31
N VAL A 115 -2.57 11.74 -2.55
CA VAL A 115 -2.27 13.14 -2.93
C VAL A 115 -3.13 14.12 -2.12
N PHE A 116 -4.42 13.81 -1.97
CA PHE A 116 -5.35 14.65 -1.22
C PHE A 116 -4.93 14.81 0.25
N ILE A 117 -4.66 13.70 0.95
CA ILE A 117 -4.30 13.77 2.37
C ILE A 117 -2.90 14.38 2.57
N ALA A 118 -1.96 14.12 1.66
CA ALA A 118 -0.64 14.73 1.69
C ALA A 118 -0.72 16.27 1.59
N ASN A 119 -1.55 16.79 0.67
CA ASN A 119 -1.76 18.23 0.53
C ASN A 119 -2.42 18.83 1.79
N LYS A 120 -3.45 18.17 2.34
CA LYS A 120 -4.10 18.58 3.60
C LYS A 120 -3.13 18.62 4.78
N ASN A 121 -2.29 17.58 4.92
CA ASN A 121 -1.28 17.51 5.97
C ASN A 121 -0.25 18.62 5.82
N ARG A 122 0.20 18.86 4.59
CA ARG A 122 1.12 19.95 4.27
C ARG A 122 0.54 21.31 4.70
N ASP A 123 -0.69 21.62 4.31
CA ASP A 123 -1.36 22.88 4.67
C ASP A 123 -1.51 23.05 6.19
N LYS A 124 -1.83 21.97 6.91
CA LYS A 124 -1.91 21.96 8.37
C LYS A 124 -0.57 22.31 9.01
N ILE A 125 0.52 21.69 8.53
CA ILE A 125 1.88 21.96 9.03
C ILE A 125 2.29 23.42 8.77
N PHE A 126 1.99 23.98 7.60
CA PHE A 126 2.29 25.38 7.32
C PHE A 126 1.56 26.33 8.27
N LYS A 127 0.27 26.11 8.50
CA LYS A 127 -0.53 26.92 9.44
C LYS A 127 -0.05 26.80 10.89
N GLU A 128 0.35 25.60 11.33
CA GLU A 128 0.91 25.40 12.67
C GLU A 128 2.23 26.15 12.85
N ARG A 129 3.10 26.15 11.83
CA ARG A 129 4.37 26.90 11.85
C ARG A 129 4.15 28.41 11.87
N GLU A 130 3.22 28.91 11.07
CA GLU A 130 2.87 30.33 11.03
C GLU A 130 2.37 30.81 12.40
N LYS A 131 1.47 30.05 13.04
CA LYS A 131 1.01 30.33 14.40
C LYS A 131 2.15 30.35 15.42
N ALA A 132 3.02 29.34 15.40
CA ALA A 132 4.15 29.26 16.32
C ALA A 132 5.12 30.46 16.18
N ILE A 133 5.33 30.96 14.96
CA ILE A 133 6.16 32.16 14.72
C ILE A 133 5.49 33.40 15.32
N ILE A 134 4.18 33.58 15.09
CA ILE A 134 3.43 34.72 15.64
C ILE A 134 3.47 34.70 17.17
N GLU A 135 3.23 33.54 17.79
CA GLU A 135 3.27 33.37 19.26
C GLU A 135 4.67 33.57 19.84
N SER A 136 5.74 33.21 19.11
CA SER A 136 7.13 33.42 19.57
C SER A 136 7.61 34.88 19.47
N ASN A 137 6.92 35.70 18.68
CA ASN A 137 7.25 37.12 18.46
C ASN A 137 6.39 38.08 19.31
N GLN A 138 5.47 37.56 20.13
CA GLN A 138 4.70 38.29 21.13
C GLN A 138 5.29 38.09 22.53
#